data_AF-A0A538F001-F1
#
_entry.id   AF-A0A538F001-F1
#
_cell.length_a   1.000
_cell.length_b   1.000
_cell.length_c   1.000
_cell.angle_alpha   90.00
_cell.angle_beta   90.00
_cell.angle_gamma   90.00
#
_symmetry.space_group_name_H-M   'P 1'
#
loop_
_entity.id
_entity.type
_entity.pdbx_description
1 polymer ?
#
loop_
_entity_poly.entity_id
_entity_poly.type
_entity_poly.pdbx_seq_one_letter_code
_entity_poly.pdbx_strand_id
1 'polypeptide(L)'
;MEIVLGMYRLRDPGGSEHYTLTCAEQLQRLGHAVMIFTEEAGAMAELARSRGLLLATGEDELPAAVDVVYAQESVTAYRLAARYPQARLVYNIHAVDYDLSVPPQVPELVSACVAMHDRVMRRAQALAVKTELVRLRQPVDVARFTPRGNLREPPRRVLVLGSYLSGDRARVIDDACAQAGIEAVHVGVQHGDRVLETGQLLNDADIVIGKARVIVEAMACGRAAYVY
;
A
#
# COMPACT_ATOMS: atom_id res chain seq x y z
N MET A 1 -10.07 -12.84 16.25
CA MET A 1 -8.65 -12.57 16.57
C MET A 1 -8.52 -11.09 16.84
N GLU A 2 -7.67 -10.76 17.81
CA GLU A 2 -7.14 -9.42 18.08
C GLU A 2 -5.88 -9.21 17.25
N ILE A 3 -5.89 -8.25 16.32
CA ILE A 3 -4.82 -8.00 15.36
C ILE A 3 -4.34 -6.56 15.47
N VAL A 4 -3.03 -6.37 15.62
CA VAL A 4 -2.39 -5.06 15.48
C VAL A 4 -1.62 -4.98 14.17
N LEU A 5 -1.99 -4.04 13.31
CA LEU A 5 -1.23 -3.69 12.10
C LEU A 5 -0.21 -2.61 12.44
N GLY A 6 1.09 -2.90 12.31
CA GLY A 6 2.17 -1.94 12.61
C GLY A 6 2.70 -1.25 11.35
N MET A 7 2.69 0.08 11.35
CA MET A 7 3.30 0.92 10.31
C MET A 7 3.92 2.16 10.96
N TYR A 8 5.22 2.42 10.75
CA TYR A 8 5.91 3.52 11.41
C TYR A 8 5.33 4.88 11.00
N ARG A 9 5.04 5.05 9.71
CA ARG A 9 4.46 6.29 9.16
C ARG A 9 3.09 6.09 8.53
N LEU A 10 2.10 6.74 9.09
CA LEU A 10 0.77 6.92 8.51
C LEU A 10 0.45 8.42 8.34
N ARG A 11 1.46 9.18 7.90
CA ARG A 11 1.39 10.64 7.78
C ARG A 11 0.92 11.12 6.41
N ASP A 12 1.55 10.63 5.35
CA ASP A 12 1.37 11.11 3.98
C ASP A 12 0.90 9.95 3.07
N PRO A 13 0.18 10.22 1.97
CA PRO A 13 -0.29 9.16 1.08
C PRO A 13 0.86 8.44 0.38
N GLY A 14 0.87 7.11 0.52
CA GLY A 14 1.79 6.22 -0.19
C GLY A 14 1.24 4.81 -0.37
N GLY A 15 2.02 3.95 -1.01
CA GLY A 15 1.58 2.59 -1.36
C GLY A 15 1.32 1.72 -0.12
N SER A 16 2.25 1.73 0.83
CA SER A 16 2.20 0.98 2.09
C SER A 16 1.10 1.48 3.02
N GLU A 17 0.86 2.79 3.07
CA GLU A 17 -0.14 3.44 3.91
C GLU A 17 -1.54 3.00 3.47
N HIS A 18 -1.84 3.11 2.18
CA HIS A 18 -3.13 2.64 1.67
C HIS A 18 -3.28 1.13 1.71
N TYR A 19 -2.19 0.37 1.54
CA TYR A 19 -2.21 -1.08 1.76
C TYR A 19 -2.64 -1.39 3.20
N THR A 20 -2.09 -0.67 4.19
CA THR A 20 -2.44 -0.80 5.61
C THR A 20 -3.94 -0.59 5.81
N LEU A 21 -4.50 0.49 5.26
CA LEU A 21 -5.94 0.78 5.35
C LEU A 21 -6.77 -0.31 4.67
N THR A 22 -6.36 -0.77 3.49
CA THR A 22 -7.05 -1.84 2.76
C THR A 22 -7.10 -3.13 3.57
N CYS A 23 -5.96 -3.55 4.12
CA CYS A 23 -5.87 -4.73 4.97
C CYS A 23 -6.69 -4.58 6.24
N ALA A 24 -6.63 -3.43 6.90
CA ALA A 24 -7.40 -3.18 8.12
C ALA A 24 -8.91 -3.33 7.87
N GLU A 25 -9.42 -2.67 6.83
CA GLU A 25 -10.83 -2.72 6.46
C GLU A 25 -11.27 -4.15 6.11
N GLN A 26 -10.49 -4.88 5.30
CA GLN A 26 -10.88 -6.24 4.92
C GLN A 26 -10.80 -7.22 6.08
N LEU A 27 -9.81 -7.09 6.97
CA LEU A 27 -9.73 -7.92 8.19
C LEU A 27 -10.89 -7.65 9.14
N GLN A 28 -11.32 -6.38 9.29
CA GLN A 28 -12.52 -6.05 10.05
C GLN A 28 -13.78 -6.66 9.42
N ARG A 29 -13.91 -6.62 8.09
CA ARG A 29 -15.04 -7.27 7.36
C ARG A 29 -15.06 -8.78 7.55
N LEU A 30 -13.91 -9.41 7.77
CA LEU A 30 -13.80 -10.83 8.11
C LEU A 30 -14.10 -11.13 9.59
N GLY A 31 -14.47 -10.13 10.40
CA GLY A 31 -14.86 -10.28 11.80
C GLY A 31 -13.70 -10.26 12.78
N HIS A 32 -12.53 -9.74 12.40
CA HIS A 32 -11.40 -9.55 13.32
C HIS A 32 -11.47 -8.19 14.01
N ALA A 33 -11.00 -8.14 15.26
CA ALA A 33 -10.71 -6.89 15.95
C ALA A 33 -9.36 -6.39 15.46
N VAL A 34 -9.34 -5.20 14.84
CA VAL A 34 -8.15 -4.66 14.17
C VAL A 34 -7.87 -3.26 14.68
N MET A 35 -6.63 -3.04 15.09
CA MET A 35 -6.09 -1.72 15.44
C MET A 35 -4.83 -1.46 14.63
N ILE A 36 -4.69 -0.24 14.10
CA ILE A 36 -3.46 0.20 13.44
C ILE A 36 -2.60 0.93 14.48
N PHE A 37 -1.35 0.50 14.63
CA PHE A 37 -0.35 1.21 15.43
C PHE A 37 0.57 2.02 14.51
N THR A 38 0.75 3.30 14.82
CA THR A 38 1.65 4.18 14.07
C THR A 38 2.27 5.26 14.94
N GLU A 39 3.56 5.51 14.75
CA GLU A 39 4.30 6.55 15.48
C GLU A 39 4.18 7.94 14.82
N GLU A 40 4.08 8.00 13.50
CA GLU A 40 3.92 9.25 12.76
C GLU A 40 2.54 9.31 12.09
N ALA A 41 1.57 9.89 12.80
CA ALA A 41 0.23 10.13 12.29
C ALA A 41 0.13 11.43 11.46
N GLY A 42 -0.76 11.44 10.48
CA GLY A 42 -1.07 12.62 9.67
C GLY A 42 -2.31 12.39 8.80
N ALA A 43 -2.30 12.91 7.56
CA ALA A 43 -3.46 12.86 6.67
C ALA A 43 -3.98 11.44 6.40
N MET A 44 -3.08 10.45 6.32
CA MET A 44 -3.50 9.04 6.16
C MET A 44 -4.11 8.45 7.44
N ALA A 45 -3.66 8.89 8.62
CA ALA A 45 -4.27 8.52 9.89
C ALA A 45 -5.68 9.12 10.03
N GLU A 46 -5.86 10.39 9.62
CA GLU A 46 -7.19 11.01 9.58
C GLU A 46 -8.11 10.32 8.58
N LEU A 47 -7.60 9.95 7.41
CA LEU A 47 -8.35 9.14 6.44
C LEU A 47 -8.77 7.81 7.07
N ALA A 48 -7.87 7.12 7.78
CA ALA A 48 -8.18 5.87 8.45
C ALA A 48 -9.29 6.04 9.51
N ARG A 49 -9.21 7.09 10.35
CA ARG A 49 -10.26 7.42 11.34
C ARG A 49 -11.61 7.68 10.67
N SER A 50 -11.64 8.46 9.59
CA SER A 50 -12.87 8.74 8.85
C SER A 50 -13.49 7.49 8.20
N ARG A 51 -12.70 6.43 7.99
CA ARG A 51 -13.15 5.11 7.52
C ARG A 51 -13.56 4.16 8.65
N GLY A 52 -13.57 4.63 9.91
CA GLY A 52 -13.95 3.85 11.08
C GLY A 52 -12.86 2.90 11.60
N LEU A 53 -11.61 3.08 11.16
CA LEU A 53 -10.50 2.27 11.65
C LEU A 53 -10.03 2.77 13.02
N LEU A 54 -9.64 1.82 13.89
CA LEU A 54 -9.05 2.14 15.19
C LEU A 54 -7.54 2.37 15.03
N LEU A 55 -7.05 3.44 15.65
CA LEU A 55 -5.65 3.84 15.60
C LEU A 55 -5.11 4.03 17.02
N ALA A 56 -3.88 3.57 17.22
CA ALA A 56 -3.07 3.85 18.39
C ALA A 56 -1.79 4.59 17.97
N THR A 57 -1.53 5.71 18.64
CA THR A 57 -0.28 6.49 18.47
C THR A 57 0.69 6.35 19.64
N GLY A 58 0.20 5.87 20.77
CA GLY A 58 0.97 5.47 21.95
C GLY A 58 0.86 3.97 22.22
N GLU A 59 1.87 3.41 22.90
CA GLU A 59 1.82 1.99 23.31
C GLU A 59 0.81 1.74 24.44
N ASP A 60 0.45 2.78 25.20
CA ASP A 60 -0.57 2.75 26.25
C ASP A 60 -1.99 2.67 25.70
N GLU A 61 -2.22 3.10 24.46
CA GLU A 61 -3.49 2.98 23.74
C GLU A 61 -3.71 1.56 23.16
N LEU A 62 -2.64 0.76 23.09
CA LEU A 62 -2.69 -0.57 22.54
C LEU A 62 -3.34 -1.58 23.51
N PRO A 63 -4.02 -2.63 22.99
CA PRO A 63 -4.59 -3.68 23.82
C PRO A 63 -3.53 -4.37 24.70
N ALA A 64 -3.99 -5.03 25.77
CA ALA A 64 -3.10 -5.73 26.71
C ALA A 64 -2.51 -7.01 26.09
N ALA A 65 -3.23 -7.65 25.18
CA ALA A 65 -2.80 -8.85 24.47
C ALA A 65 -3.38 -8.85 23.05
N VAL A 66 -2.67 -9.51 22.11
CA VAL A 66 -3.10 -9.68 20.72
C VAL A 66 -2.72 -11.08 20.25
N ASP A 67 -3.45 -11.59 19.26
CA ASP A 67 -3.13 -12.88 18.64
C ASP A 67 -2.04 -12.72 17.57
N VAL A 68 -2.12 -11.62 16.81
CA VAL A 68 -1.26 -11.37 15.64
C VAL A 68 -0.77 -9.93 15.63
N VAL A 69 0.53 -9.78 15.38
CA VAL A 69 1.13 -8.53 14.95
C VAL A 69 1.43 -8.65 13.46
N TYR A 70 0.93 -7.73 12.66
CA TYR A 70 1.22 -7.65 11.23
C TYR A 70 1.97 -6.36 10.93
N ALA A 71 3.30 -6.44 10.89
CA ALA A 71 4.18 -5.28 10.75
C ALA A 71 4.70 -5.11 9.31
N GLN A 72 5.13 -3.89 8.98
CA GLN A 72 5.53 -3.52 7.62
C GLN A 72 6.86 -2.75 7.55
N GLU A 73 7.32 -2.24 8.69
CA GLU A 73 8.60 -1.56 8.87
C GLU A 73 9.33 -2.16 10.08
N SER A 74 10.65 -2.30 9.98
CA SER A 74 11.46 -3.03 10.95
C SER A 74 11.40 -2.47 12.36
N VAL A 75 11.43 -1.14 12.49
CA VAL A 75 11.35 -0.44 13.79
C VAL A 75 10.07 -0.80 14.53
N THR A 76 8.92 -0.67 13.86
CA THR A 76 7.61 -1.00 14.44
C THR A 76 7.49 -2.51 14.73
N ALA A 77 8.07 -3.37 13.89
CA ALA A 77 8.08 -4.81 14.12
C ALA A 77 8.81 -5.19 15.42
N TYR A 78 10.00 -4.64 15.66
CA TYR A 78 10.75 -4.90 16.90
C TYR A 78 9.99 -4.41 18.13
N ARG A 79 9.40 -3.21 18.07
CA ARG A 79 8.64 -2.64 19.20
C ARG A 79 7.42 -3.50 19.54
N LEU A 80 6.60 -3.83 18.54
CA LEU A 80 5.40 -4.64 18.76
C LEU A 80 5.73 -6.06 19.18
N ALA A 81 6.83 -6.65 18.69
CA ALA A 81 7.27 -7.97 19.14
C ALA A 81 7.76 -7.96 20.60
N ALA A 82 8.44 -6.89 21.03
CA ALA A 82 8.84 -6.74 22.43
C ALA A 82 7.62 -6.58 23.35
N ARG A 83 6.59 -5.85 22.91
CA ARG A 83 5.33 -5.70 23.66
C ARG A 83 4.51 -6.99 23.69
N TYR A 84 4.44 -7.71 22.58
CA TYR A 84 3.60 -8.89 22.41
C TYR A 84 4.42 -10.16 22.13
N PRO A 85 5.22 -10.65 23.09
CA PRO A 85 6.12 -11.78 22.87
C PRO A 85 5.39 -13.10 22.59
N GLN A 86 4.09 -13.18 22.89
CA GLN A 86 3.26 -14.36 22.64
C GLN A 86 2.50 -14.29 21.30
N ALA A 87 2.42 -13.10 20.68
CA ALA A 87 1.71 -12.92 19.43
C ALA A 87 2.53 -13.45 18.25
N ARG A 88 1.84 -13.93 17.21
CA ARG A 88 2.53 -14.28 15.96
C ARG A 88 2.85 -13.00 15.20
N LEU A 89 4.14 -12.77 14.95
CA LEU A 89 4.60 -11.68 14.10
C LEU A 89 4.62 -12.13 12.64
N VAL A 90 3.74 -11.55 11.84
CA VAL A 90 3.77 -11.61 10.38
C VAL A 90 4.32 -10.29 9.86
N TYR A 91 5.16 -10.33 8.82
CA TYR A 91 5.80 -9.14 8.28
C TYR A 91 5.52 -9.00 6.78
N ASN A 92 5.05 -7.84 6.32
CA ASN A 92 4.93 -7.57 4.89
C ASN A 92 6.12 -6.79 4.36
N ILE A 93 6.74 -7.29 3.30
CA ILE A 93 7.87 -6.62 2.64
C ILE A 93 7.32 -5.87 1.42
N HIS A 94 7.38 -4.54 1.45
CA HIS A 94 6.89 -3.70 0.34
C HIS A 94 7.94 -3.41 -0.73
N ALA A 95 9.20 -3.31 -0.32
CA ALA A 95 10.26 -2.72 -1.13
C ALA A 95 11.58 -3.45 -0.91
N VAL A 96 12.51 -3.28 -1.85
CA VAL A 96 13.85 -3.91 -1.78
C VAL A 96 14.97 -2.90 -1.63
N ASP A 97 14.61 -1.63 -1.68
CA ASP A 97 15.46 -0.43 -1.78
C ASP A 97 15.43 0.42 -0.50
N TYR A 98 14.66 0.01 0.52
CA TYR A 98 14.62 0.67 1.82
C TYR A 98 15.02 -0.32 2.92
N ASP A 99 16.04 0.03 3.70
CA ASP A 99 16.51 -0.79 4.83
C ASP A 99 15.42 -0.98 5.89
N LEU A 100 14.55 0.03 6.06
CA LEU A 100 13.39 -0.06 6.95
C LEU A 100 12.36 -1.12 6.53
N SER A 101 12.34 -1.54 5.26
CA SER A 101 11.47 -2.61 4.76
C SER A 101 12.05 -4.01 4.94
N VAL A 102 13.28 -4.13 5.44
CA VAL A 102 13.89 -5.44 5.71
C VAL A 102 13.28 -6.02 6.98
N PRO A 103 12.70 -7.23 6.96
CA PRO A 103 12.13 -7.83 8.15
C PRO A 103 13.22 -8.06 9.22
N PRO A 104 12.86 -8.09 10.51
CA PRO A 104 13.78 -8.42 11.58
C PRO A 104 14.66 -9.64 11.25
N GLN A 105 15.99 -9.48 11.38
CA GLN A 105 16.97 -10.54 11.11
C GLN A 105 17.36 -11.24 12.42
N VAL A 106 16.35 -11.58 13.22
CA VAL A 106 16.49 -12.35 14.46
C VAL A 106 15.78 -13.70 14.26
N PRO A 107 16.46 -14.85 14.47
CA PRO A 107 15.84 -16.17 14.32
C PRO A 107 14.53 -16.28 15.12
N GLU A 108 13.54 -16.94 14.53
CA GLU A 108 12.24 -17.26 15.15
C GLU A 108 11.34 -16.07 15.52
N LEU A 109 11.83 -14.83 15.43
CA LEU A 109 11.05 -13.64 15.77
C LEU A 109 9.90 -13.41 14.80
N VAL A 110 10.13 -13.59 13.49
CA VAL A 110 9.10 -13.44 12.45
C VAL A 110 8.59 -14.83 12.08
N SER A 111 7.29 -15.05 12.28
CA SER A 111 6.62 -16.31 11.94
C SER A 111 6.50 -16.51 10.43
N ALA A 112 6.17 -15.45 9.69
CA ALA A 112 6.11 -15.47 8.23
C ALA A 112 6.35 -14.08 7.63
N CYS A 113 6.97 -14.04 6.46
CA CYS A 113 7.05 -12.85 5.61
C CYS A 113 6.14 -12.96 4.40
N VAL A 114 5.36 -11.92 4.14
CA VAL A 114 4.50 -11.79 2.96
C VAL A 114 5.21 -10.94 1.90
N ALA A 115 5.17 -11.42 0.65
CA ALA A 115 5.75 -10.74 -0.51
C ALA A 115 4.72 -10.55 -1.63
N MET A 116 4.54 -9.30 -2.05
CA MET A 116 3.50 -8.94 -3.04
C MET A 116 3.92 -9.14 -4.51
N HIS A 117 5.22 -9.27 -4.77
CA HIS A 117 5.76 -9.52 -6.11
C HIS A 117 7.12 -10.24 -6.07
N ASP A 118 7.49 -10.84 -7.19
CA ASP A 118 8.63 -11.78 -7.26
C ASP A 118 9.97 -11.10 -6.98
N ARG A 119 10.11 -9.81 -7.31
CA ARG A 119 11.31 -9.03 -6.96
C ARG A 119 11.51 -8.95 -5.43
N VAL A 120 10.44 -8.74 -4.66
CA VAL A 120 10.50 -8.76 -3.19
C VAL A 120 10.71 -10.18 -2.69
N MET A 121 10.02 -11.17 -3.28
CA MET A 121 10.20 -12.58 -2.91
C MET A 121 11.67 -13.01 -3.02
N ARG A 122 12.33 -12.68 -4.13
CA ARG A 122 13.77 -12.96 -4.33
C ARG A 122 14.64 -12.24 -3.30
N ARG A 123 14.32 -10.99 -2.95
CA ARG A 123 15.04 -10.26 -1.89
C ARG A 123 14.88 -10.96 -0.54
N ALA A 124 13.67 -11.38 -0.19
CA ALA A 124 13.38 -12.09 1.05
C ALA A 124 14.12 -13.44 1.14
N GLN A 125 14.15 -14.20 0.03
CA GLN A 125 14.90 -15.46 -0.07
C GLN A 125 16.41 -15.27 0.15
N ALA A 126 16.95 -14.11 -0.23
CA ALA A 126 18.37 -13.76 -0.07
C ALA A 126 18.74 -13.27 1.33
N LEU A 127 17.77 -13.08 2.24
CA LEU A 127 18.05 -12.66 3.62
C LEU A 127 18.76 -13.75 4.42
N ALA A 128 19.52 -13.35 5.44
CA ALA A 128 20.30 -14.28 6.25
C ALA A 128 19.40 -15.15 7.13
N VAL A 129 18.42 -14.52 7.81
CA VAL A 129 17.44 -15.25 8.61
C VAL A 129 16.34 -15.78 7.71
N LYS A 130 16.15 -17.10 7.77
CA LYS A 130 15.08 -17.80 7.04
C LYS A 130 13.83 -17.82 7.89
N THR A 131 12.71 -17.47 7.26
CA THR A 131 11.37 -17.52 7.81
C THR A 131 10.44 -18.04 6.72
N GLU A 132 9.23 -18.46 7.09
CA GLU A 132 8.22 -18.85 6.11
C GLU A 132 7.97 -17.68 5.15
N LEU A 133 7.95 -17.95 3.84
CA LEU A 133 7.72 -16.93 2.82
C LEU A 133 6.40 -17.21 2.10
N VAL A 134 5.47 -16.25 2.16
CA VAL A 134 4.15 -16.33 1.56
C VAL A 134 4.06 -15.34 0.39
N ARG A 135 3.87 -15.86 -0.82
CA ARG A 135 3.76 -15.06 -2.04
C ARG A 135 2.29 -14.77 -2.36
N LEU A 136 1.83 -13.53 -2.14
CA LEU A 136 0.44 -13.10 -2.42
C LEU A 136 0.38 -12.01 -3.49
N ARG A 137 -0.65 -11.97 -4.33
CA ARG A 137 -0.79 -10.86 -5.28
C ARG A 137 -1.16 -9.56 -4.56
N GLN A 138 -0.80 -8.43 -5.15
CA GLN A 138 -1.23 -7.11 -4.68
C GLN A 138 -2.77 -7.09 -4.54
N PRO A 139 -3.32 -6.82 -3.35
CA PRO A 139 -4.76 -6.79 -3.16
C PRO A 139 -5.38 -5.52 -3.74
N VAL A 140 -6.68 -5.60 -4.03
CA VAL A 140 -7.54 -4.48 -4.41
C VAL A 140 -8.92 -4.66 -3.78
N ASP A 141 -9.49 -3.58 -3.21
CA ASP A 141 -10.88 -3.59 -2.76
C ASP A 141 -11.79 -3.31 -3.97
N VAL A 142 -12.37 -4.36 -4.54
CA VAL A 142 -13.27 -4.27 -5.71
C VAL A 142 -14.63 -3.64 -5.41
N ALA A 143 -15.01 -3.49 -4.13
CA ALA A 143 -16.20 -2.72 -3.77
C ALA A 143 -15.91 -1.21 -3.78
N ARG A 144 -14.68 -0.80 -3.42
CA ARG A 144 -14.22 0.59 -3.48
C ARG A 144 -13.82 1.01 -4.89
N PHE A 145 -13.05 0.17 -5.57
CA PHE A 145 -12.57 0.37 -6.93
C PHE A 145 -13.44 -0.43 -7.88
N THR A 146 -14.48 0.24 -8.38
CA THR A 146 -15.46 -0.30 -9.32
C THR A 146 -15.68 0.71 -10.44
N PRO A 147 -16.02 0.26 -11.66
CA PRO A 147 -16.36 1.18 -12.75
C PRO A 147 -17.57 2.05 -12.39
N ARG A 148 -17.48 3.36 -12.62
CA ARG A 148 -18.56 4.35 -12.39
C ARG A 148 -19.08 4.99 -13.68
N GLY A 149 -18.59 4.55 -14.83
CA GLY A 149 -18.97 5.07 -16.14
C GLY A 149 -18.23 4.38 -17.27
N ASN A 150 -18.73 4.58 -18.48
CA ASN A 150 -18.13 4.04 -19.71
C ASN A 150 -16.84 4.78 -20.08
N LEU A 151 -15.98 4.10 -20.83
CA LEU A 151 -14.81 4.72 -21.47
C LEU A 151 -15.27 5.63 -22.61
N ARG A 152 -14.54 6.72 -22.85
CA ARG A 152 -14.79 7.59 -24.01
C ARG A 152 -14.25 6.91 -25.27
N GLU A 153 -15.00 7.04 -26.36
CA GLU A 153 -14.58 6.60 -27.70
C GLU A 153 -14.71 7.78 -28.67
N PRO A 154 -13.59 8.39 -29.12
CA PRO A 154 -12.19 8.04 -28.82
C PRO A 154 -11.76 8.41 -27.37
N PRO A 155 -10.69 7.79 -26.83
CA PRO A 155 -10.13 8.15 -25.53
C PRO A 155 -9.58 9.58 -25.54
N ARG A 156 -9.74 10.30 -24.44
CA ARG A 156 -9.38 11.73 -24.35
C ARG A 156 -8.44 12.06 -23.19
N ARG A 157 -8.39 11.20 -22.16
CA ARG A 157 -7.63 11.49 -20.93
C ARG A 157 -6.81 10.29 -20.46
N VAL A 158 -5.50 10.53 -20.32
CA VAL A 158 -4.54 9.65 -19.66
C VAL A 158 -4.26 10.19 -18.28
N LEU A 159 -4.48 9.37 -17.26
CA LEU A 159 -4.00 9.63 -15.90
C LEU A 159 -2.64 8.96 -15.73
N VAL A 160 -1.61 9.75 -15.45
CA VAL A 160 -0.27 9.28 -15.11
C VAL A 160 -0.11 9.38 -13.59
N LEU A 161 -0.22 8.25 -12.89
CA LEU A 161 -0.25 8.21 -11.44
C LEU A 161 1.01 7.51 -10.88
N GLY A 162 1.92 8.31 -10.30
CA GLY A 162 3.16 7.79 -9.73
C GLY A 162 3.98 8.81 -8.94
N SER A 163 4.28 8.50 -7.68
CA SER A 163 5.00 9.40 -6.77
C SER A 163 6.47 9.67 -7.13
N TYR A 164 7.04 8.96 -8.11
CA TYR A 164 8.46 9.03 -8.45
C TYR A 164 8.71 9.07 -9.97
N LEU A 165 7.67 9.31 -10.78
CA LEU A 165 7.83 9.46 -12.21
C LEU A 165 8.35 10.87 -12.50
N SER A 166 9.48 10.99 -13.17
CA SER A 166 10.08 12.26 -13.57
C SER A 166 11.10 12.05 -14.69
N GLY A 167 11.61 13.17 -15.25
CA GLY A 167 12.67 13.16 -16.27
C GLY A 167 12.24 12.47 -17.56
N ASP A 168 13.16 11.72 -18.17
CA ASP A 168 12.95 11.08 -19.48
C ASP A 168 11.73 10.15 -19.52
N ARG A 169 11.43 9.46 -18.41
CA ARG A 169 10.27 8.58 -18.34
C ARG A 169 8.95 9.34 -18.43
N ALA A 170 8.85 10.49 -17.76
CA ALA A 170 7.67 11.35 -17.86
C ALA A 170 7.53 11.92 -19.28
N ARG A 171 8.64 12.41 -19.85
CA ARG A 171 8.68 12.97 -21.20
C ARG A 171 8.23 11.98 -22.29
N VAL A 172 8.65 10.72 -22.21
CA VAL A 172 8.21 9.68 -23.16
C VAL A 172 6.68 9.51 -23.15
N ILE A 173 6.07 9.60 -21.97
CA ILE A 173 4.61 9.51 -21.82
C ILE A 173 3.95 10.76 -22.40
N ASP A 174 4.48 11.95 -22.10
CA ASP A 174 3.97 13.23 -22.61
C ASP A 174 4.02 13.29 -24.14
N ASP A 175 5.17 12.92 -24.72
CA ASP A 175 5.37 12.89 -26.17
C ASP A 175 4.39 11.91 -26.85
N ALA A 176 4.18 10.73 -26.27
CA ALA A 176 3.23 9.76 -26.78
C ALA A 176 1.77 10.26 -26.70
N CYS A 177 1.39 10.89 -25.59
CA CYS A 177 0.05 11.46 -25.42
C CYS A 177 -0.18 12.64 -26.39
N ALA A 178 0.81 13.51 -26.57
CA ALA A 178 0.75 14.62 -27.50
C ALA A 178 0.60 14.14 -28.96
N GLN A 179 1.36 13.12 -29.36
CA GLN A 179 1.24 12.50 -30.69
C GLN A 179 -0.14 11.87 -30.92
N ALA A 180 -0.74 11.30 -29.88
CA ALA A 180 -2.08 10.71 -29.93
C ALA A 180 -3.22 11.75 -29.81
N GLY A 181 -2.92 13.02 -29.52
CA GLY A 181 -3.92 14.06 -29.26
C GLY A 181 -4.72 13.83 -27.97
N ILE A 182 -4.12 13.19 -26.96
CA ILE A 182 -4.74 12.81 -25.69
C ILE A 182 -4.17 13.68 -24.57
N GLU A 183 -5.03 14.15 -23.66
CA GLU A 183 -4.61 14.93 -22.49
C GLU A 183 -3.91 14.02 -21.47
N ALA A 184 -2.67 14.35 -21.11
CA ALA A 184 -1.96 13.70 -20.00
C ALA A 184 -2.12 14.50 -18.70
N VAL A 185 -2.63 13.86 -17.66
CA VAL A 185 -2.75 14.43 -16.31
C VAL A 185 -1.83 13.66 -15.38
N HIS A 186 -0.78 14.32 -14.91
CA HIS A 186 0.15 13.74 -13.94
C HIS A 186 -0.31 14.01 -12.51
N VAL A 187 -0.33 12.96 -11.69
CA VAL A 187 -0.68 13.03 -10.27
C VAL A 187 0.37 12.27 -9.46
N GLY A 188 0.86 12.90 -8.40
CA GLY A 188 1.79 12.29 -7.45
C GLY A 188 2.67 13.32 -6.76
N VAL A 189 3.46 12.84 -5.78
CA VAL A 189 4.28 13.71 -4.91
C VAL A 189 5.22 14.62 -5.70
N GLN A 190 5.83 14.12 -6.78
CA GLN A 190 6.73 14.91 -7.64
C GLN A 190 6.01 16.03 -8.42
N HIS A 191 4.68 16.00 -8.49
CA HIS A 191 3.85 17.00 -9.15
C HIS A 191 3.10 17.89 -8.14
N GLY A 192 3.44 17.81 -6.85
CA GLY A 192 2.83 18.62 -5.78
C GLY A 192 1.51 18.09 -5.25
N ASP A 193 0.98 17.00 -5.83
CA ASP A 193 -0.30 16.43 -5.45
C ASP A 193 -0.17 15.41 -4.33
N ARG A 194 -0.99 15.58 -3.28
CA ARG A 194 -1.16 14.62 -2.18
C ARG A 194 -2.57 14.06 -2.18
N VAL A 195 -2.85 13.22 -3.16
CA VAL A 195 -4.17 12.61 -3.30
C VAL A 195 -4.34 11.48 -2.29
N LEU A 196 -5.33 11.64 -1.41
CA LEU A 196 -5.70 10.64 -0.41
C LEU A 196 -6.58 9.52 -0.97
N GLU A 197 -7.43 9.83 -1.96
CA GLU A 197 -8.35 8.88 -2.58
C GLU A 197 -8.23 8.93 -4.11
N THR A 198 -7.86 7.80 -4.71
CA THR A 198 -7.61 7.71 -6.16
C THR A 198 -8.84 7.26 -6.95
N GLY A 199 -9.90 6.76 -6.30
CA GLY A 199 -11.03 6.12 -6.97
C GLY A 199 -11.75 7.01 -8.00
N GLN A 200 -11.94 8.29 -7.70
CA GLN A 200 -12.56 9.23 -8.64
C GLN A 200 -11.62 9.55 -9.81
N LEU A 201 -10.35 9.84 -9.53
CA LEU A 201 -9.35 10.12 -10.56
C LEU A 201 -9.23 8.96 -11.55
N LEU A 202 -9.21 7.73 -11.06
CA LEU A 202 -9.18 6.53 -11.88
C LEU A 202 -10.42 6.44 -12.76
N ASN A 203 -11.62 6.71 -12.23
CA ASN A 203 -12.86 6.63 -13.00
C ASN A 203 -13.01 7.74 -14.04
N ASP A 204 -12.39 8.90 -13.83
CA ASP A 204 -12.42 10.03 -14.77
C ASP A 204 -11.46 9.87 -15.96
N ALA A 205 -10.53 8.91 -15.86
CA ALA A 205 -9.55 8.60 -16.89
C ALA A 205 -10.07 7.55 -17.89
N ASP A 206 -9.58 7.62 -19.13
CA ASP A 206 -9.79 6.57 -20.14
C ASP A 206 -8.65 5.55 -20.08
N ILE A 207 -7.43 6.07 -19.90
CA ILE A 207 -6.19 5.30 -19.80
C ILE A 207 -5.49 5.68 -18.49
N VAL A 208 -4.94 4.70 -17.78
CA VAL A 208 -4.13 4.91 -16.58
C VAL A 208 -2.73 4.34 -16.82
N ILE A 209 -1.72 5.17 -16.61
CA ILE A 209 -0.30 4.80 -16.64
C ILE A 209 0.25 4.87 -15.22
N GLY A 210 0.83 3.77 -14.73
CA GLY A 210 1.16 3.62 -13.32
C GLY A 210 2.06 2.42 -13.02
N LYS A 211 2.23 2.11 -11.73
CA LYS A 211 2.93 0.89 -11.29
C LYS A 211 2.26 0.25 -10.07
N ALA A 212 2.45 -1.06 -9.92
CA ALA A 212 2.01 -1.84 -8.77
C ALA A 212 0.50 -1.64 -8.44
N ARG A 213 0.18 -1.19 -7.21
CA ARG A 213 -1.20 -0.98 -6.72
C ARG A 213 -2.07 -0.17 -7.68
N VAL A 214 -1.53 0.91 -8.23
CA VAL A 214 -2.26 1.81 -9.15
C VAL A 214 -2.88 1.05 -10.32
N ILE A 215 -2.14 0.09 -10.89
CA ILE A 215 -2.59 -0.67 -12.06
C ILE A 215 -3.72 -1.62 -11.70
N VAL A 216 -3.60 -2.30 -10.56
CA VAL A 216 -4.65 -3.22 -10.11
C VAL A 216 -5.94 -2.45 -9.76
N GLU A 217 -5.82 -1.26 -9.17
CA GLU A 217 -6.96 -0.36 -8.91
C GLU A 217 -7.58 0.17 -10.20
N ALA A 218 -6.77 0.58 -11.18
CA ALA A 218 -7.24 1.03 -12.49
C ALA A 218 -8.01 -0.07 -13.23
N MET A 219 -7.48 -1.29 -13.23
CA MET A 219 -8.12 -2.46 -13.81
C MET A 219 -9.45 -2.76 -13.10
N ALA A 220 -9.50 -2.69 -11.78
CA ALA A 220 -10.73 -2.87 -11.01
C ALA A 220 -11.79 -1.79 -11.34
N CYS A 221 -11.36 -0.55 -11.61
CA CYS A 221 -12.22 0.51 -12.13
C CYS A 221 -12.60 0.34 -13.62
N GLY A 222 -12.14 -0.71 -14.31
CA GLY A 222 -12.43 -0.96 -15.73
C GLY A 222 -11.72 0.01 -16.68
N ARG A 223 -10.54 0.50 -16.30
CA ARG A 223 -9.73 1.40 -17.14
C ARG A 223 -8.66 0.63 -17.93
N ALA A 224 -8.29 1.16 -19.09
CA ALA A 224 -7.12 0.65 -19.82
C ALA A 224 -5.85 0.99 -19.04
N ALA A 225 -5.10 -0.01 -18.58
CA ALA A 225 -4.00 0.18 -17.64
C ALA A 225 -2.64 -0.23 -18.22
N TYR A 226 -1.66 0.66 -18.16
CA TYR A 226 -0.31 0.49 -18.72
C TYR A 226 0.78 0.76 -17.68
N VAL A 227 1.89 0.05 -17.80
CA VAL A 227 3.05 0.16 -16.89
C VAL A 227 4.21 0.92 -17.53
N TYR A 228 5.07 1.50 -16.68
CA TYR A 228 6.34 2.16 -17.04
C TYR A 228 7.49 1.76 -16.11
#